data_AF-A0A059C7M0-F1
#
_entry.id   AF-A0A059C7M0-F1
#
_cell.length_a   1.000
_cell.length_b   1.000
_cell.length_c   1.000
_cell.angle_alpha   90.00
_cell.angle_beta   90.00
_cell.angle_gamma   90.00
#
_symmetry.space_group_name_H-M   'P 1'
#
loop_
_entity.id
_entity.type
_entity.pdbx_description
1 polymer ?
#
loop_
_entity_poly.entity_id
_entity_poly.type
_entity_poly.pdbx_seq_one_letter_code
_entity_poly.pdbx_strand_id
1 'polypeptide(L)'
;MPLPAVTRGVFYGLPSDVEVECVEIDCPTIPGLTFIRVRALVMYNVGLARGPVIQEFISFHVRRDGAMRGMLPPPPPDAPGWV
;
A
#
# COMPACT_ATOMS: atom_id res chain seq x y z
N MET A 1 -8.66 17.04 6.92
CA MET A 1 -7.33 17.64 6.66
C MET A 1 -6.63 16.77 5.63
N PRO A 2 -6.00 17.31 4.58
CA PRO A 2 -5.26 16.49 3.64
C PRO A 2 -3.98 15.97 4.31
N LEU A 3 -3.68 14.68 4.14
CA LEU A 3 -2.45 14.08 4.64
C LEU A 3 -1.26 14.64 3.84
N PRO A 4 -0.11 14.91 4.49
CA PRO A 4 1.07 15.44 3.82
C PRO A 4 1.63 14.46 2.78
N ALA A 5 2.35 15.01 1.79
CA ALA A 5 2.92 14.24 0.69
C ALA A 5 3.87 13.13 1.19
N VAL A 6 3.62 11.90 0.75
CA VAL A 6 4.43 10.72 1.09
C VAL A 6 5.82 10.88 0.50
N THR A 7 6.83 10.92 1.37
CA THR A 7 8.24 10.94 0.94
C THR A 7 8.73 9.49 0.78
N ARG A 8 9.08 9.08 -0.45
CA ARG A 8 9.71 7.77 -0.69
C ARG A 8 11.15 7.79 -0.16
N GLY A 9 11.42 7.05 0.91
CA GLY A 9 12.76 6.87 1.50
C GLY A 9 12.83 5.59 2.32
N VAL A 10 14.03 5.05 2.56
CA VAL A 10 14.22 3.92 3.49
C VAL A 10 14.49 4.54 4.86
N PHE A 11 13.51 4.45 5.77
CA PHE A 11 13.67 4.93 7.15
C PHE A 11 13.99 3.74 8.07
N TYR A 12 15.12 3.81 8.77
CA TYR A 12 15.57 2.78 9.72
C TYR A 12 15.02 2.99 11.14
N GLY A 13 13.79 3.50 11.26
CA GLY A 13 13.12 3.74 12.54
C GLY A 13 12.25 2.57 13.00
N LEU A 14 12.00 2.45 14.31
CA LEU A 14 10.96 1.56 14.79
C LEU A 14 9.58 2.15 14.43
N PRO A 15 8.67 1.36 13.83
CA PRO A 15 7.32 1.83 13.58
C PRO A 15 6.62 2.09 14.91
N SER A 16 6.07 3.29 15.09
CA SER A 16 5.28 3.66 16.25
C SER A 16 3.79 3.38 16.06
N ASP A 17 3.32 3.39 14.81
CA ASP A 17 1.93 3.07 14.46
C ASP A 17 1.85 2.56 13.02
N VAL A 18 0.86 1.71 12.73
CA VAL A 18 0.62 1.13 11.41
C VAL A 18 -0.88 1.06 11.14
N GLU A 19 -1.36 1.83 10.15
CA GLU A 19 -2.71 1.70 9.62
C GLU A 19 -2.68 0.89 8.34
N VAL A 20 -3.62 -0.07 8.19
CA VAL A 20 -3.71 -0.93 7.01
C VAL A 20 -5.12 -0.88 6.44
N GLU A 21 -5.21 -0.59 5.16
CA GLU A 21 -6.44 -0.61 4.37
C GLU A 21 -6.32 -1.70 3.30
N CYS A 22 -7.31 -2.59 3.24
CA CYS A 22 -7.38 -3.68 2.28
C CYS A 22 -8.65 -3.54 1.43
N VAL A 23 -8.48 -3.57 0.12
CA VAL A 23 -9.59 -3.54 -0.85
C VAL A 23 -9.47 -4.74 -1.77
N GLU A 24 -10.53 -5.54 -1.85
CA GLU A 24 -10.65 -6.63 -2.81
C GLU A 24 -11.44 -6.16 -4.04
N ILE A 25 -10.92 -6.46 -5.23
CA ILE A 25 -11.47 -6.05 -6.52
C ILE A 25 -11.53 -7.29 -7.41
N ASP A 26 -12.74 -7.78 -7.68
CA ASP A 26 -12.92 -8.91 -8.58
C ASP A 26 -12.69 -8.51 -10.04
N CYS A 27 -12.02 -9.38 -10.79
CA CYS A 27 -11.77 -9.17 -12.21
C CYS A 27 -13.04 -9.47 -13.00
N PRO A 28 -13.64 -8.48 -13.71
CA PRO A 28 -14.87 -8.70 -14.44
C PRO A 28 -14.67 -9.61 -15.67
N THR A 29 -13.45 -9.69 -16.20
CA THR A 29 -13.13 -10.46 -17.42
C THR A 29 -12.62 -11.87 -17.14
N ILE A 30 -12.13 -12.15 -15.93
CA ILE A 30 -11.57 -13.46 -15.56
C ILE A 30 -12.27 -13.94 -14.28
N PRO A 31 -13.29 -14.81 -14.40
CA PRO A 31 -13.97 -15.38 -13.24
C PRO A 31 -12.99 -16.06 -12.28
N GLY A 32 -13.20 -15.83 -10.99
CA GLY A 32 -12.37 -16.38 -9.92
C GLY A 32 -11.04 -15.64 -9.70
N LEU A 33 -10.72 -14.62 -10.50
CA LEU A 33 -9.55 -13.76 -10.28
C LEU A 33 -9.94 -12.54 -9.45
N THR A 34 -9.26 -12.34 -8.31
CA THR A 34 -9.45 -11.19 -7.42
C THR A 34 -8.10 -10.49 -7.24
N PHE A 35 -8.10 -9.17 -7.37
CA PHE A 35 -6.99 -8.30 -7.04
C PHE A 35 -7.19 -7.76 -5.63
N ILE A 36 -6.16 -7.81 -4.81
CA ILE A 36 -6.19 -7.31 -3.42
C ILE A 36 -5.20 -6.17 -3.36
N ARG A 37 -5.70 -4.95 -3.19
CA ARG A 37 -4.88 -3.78 -2.89
C ARG A 37 -4.69 -3.69 -1.38
N VAL A 38 -3.44 -3.69 -0.93
CA VAL A 38 -3.09 -3.41 0.45
C VAL A 38 -2.35 -2.10 0.49
N ARG A 39 -2.86 -1.17 1.29
CA ARG A 39 -2.26 0.13 1.55
C ARG A 39 -1.90 0.16 3.04
N ALA A 40 -0.62 0.33 3.34
CA ALA A 40 -0.15 0.47 4.71
C ALA A 40 0.46 1.85 4.91
N LEU A 41 -0.03 2.60 5.89
CA LEU A 41 0.57 3.83 6.38
C LEU A 41 1.35 3.49 7.65
N VAL A 42 2.67 3.60 7.57
CA VAL A 42 3.57 3.34 8.70
C VAL A 42 4.05 4.68 9.24
N MET A 43 3.76 4.93 10.51
CA MET A 43 4.33 6.04 11.24
C MET A 43 5.62 5.59 11.92
N TYR A 44 6.70 6.30 11.67
CA TYR A 44 7.99 6.09 12.31
C TYR A 44 8.29 7.22 13.28
N ASN A 45 8.62 6.85 14.52
CA ASN A 45 9.24 7.77 15.45
C ASN A 45 10.75 7.72 15.29
N VAL A 46 11.28 8.56 14.42
CA VAL A 46 12.71 8.64 14.07
C VAL A 46 13.49 9.63 14.95
N GLY A 47 12.90 10.11 16.06
CA GLY A 47 13.56 11.06 16.97
C GLY A 47 13.88 12.41 16.33
N LEU A 48 13.23 12.76 15.22
CA LEU A 48 13.44 14.03 14.53
C LEU A 48 12.72 15.17 15.25
N ALA A 49 13.37 16.34 15.29
CA ALA A 49 12.77 17.56 15.86
C ALA A 49 11.48 18.01 15.16
N ARG A 50 11.19 17.48 13.96
CA ARG A 50 10.00 17.79 13.16
C ARG A 50 8.83 16.83 13.41
N GLY A 51 8.96 15.90 14.36
CA GLY A 51 7.92 14.94 14.71
C GLY A 51 8.01 13.63 13.91
N PRO A 52 6.97 12.77 14.04
CA PRO A 52 6.95 11.47 13.39
C PRO A 52 6.86 11.58 11.86
N VAL A 53 7.45 10.60 11.17
CA VAL A 53 7.43 10.49 9.71
C VAL A 53 6.40 9.45 9.31
N ILE A 54 5.50 9.80 8.38
CA ILE A 54 4.53 8.85 7.81
C ILE A 54 5.04 8.40 6.45
N GLN A 55 5.12 7.08 6.26
CA GLN A 55 5.47 6.44 5.00
C GLN A 55 4.32 5.56 4.53
N GLU A 56 3.98 5.66 3.25
CA GLU A 56 2.98 4.83 2.62
C GLU A 56 3.63 3.71 1.81
N PHE A 57 3.11 2.50 1.99
CA PHE A 57 3.41 1.31 1.21
C PHE A 57 2.14 0.85 0.52
N ILE A 58 2.25 0.53 -0.76
CA ILE A 58 1.14 -0.01 -1.55
C ILE A 58 1.63 -1.30 -2.19
N SER A 59 0.93 -2.40 -1.92
CA SER A 59 1.16 -3.69 -2.56
C SER A 59 -0.12 -4.20 -3.21
N PHE A 60 0.06 -5.01 -4.25
CA PHE A 60 -1.03 -5.66 -4.95
C PHE A 60 -0.81 -7.14 -4.91
N HIS A 61 -1.83 -7.86 -4.48
CA HIS A 61 -1.81 -9.31 -4.48
C HIS A 61 -2.87 -9.83 -5.44
N VAL A 62 -2.58 -10.99 -6.02
CA VAL A 62 -3.51 -11.68 -6.90
C VAL A 62 -3.94 -12.95 -6.22
N ARG A 63 -5.26 -13.13 -6.09
CA ARG A 63 -5.89 -14.36 -5.64
C ARG A 63 -6.65 -14.95 -6.82
N ARG A 64 -6.54 -16.26 -7.02
CA ARG A 64 -7.32 -16.99 -8.02
C ARG A 64 -7.96 -18.20 -7.38
N ASP A 65 -9.29 -18.30 -7.49
CA ASP A 65 -10.09 -19.39 -6.93
C ASP A 65 -9.83 -19.58 -5.43
N GLY A 66 -9.74 -18.46 -4.69
CA GLY A 66 -9.42 -18.45 -3.26
C GLY A 66 -7.95 -18.65 -2.89
N ALA A 67 -7.08 -19.05 -3.84
CA ALA A 67 -5.66 -19.27 -3.60
C ALA A 67 -4.81 -18.04 -3.96
N MET A 68 -3.93 -17.60 -3.05
CA MET A 68 -2.96 -16.53 -3.32
C MET A 68 -1.94 -16.98 -4.37
N ARG A 69 -1.80 -16.20 -5.45
CA ARG A 69 -0.93 -16.51 -6.60
C ARG A 69 0.37 -15.72 -6.62
N GLY A 70 0.39 -14.55 -5.98
CA GLY A 70 1.60 -13.75 -5.86
C GLY A 70 1.32 -12.29 -5.57
N MET A 71 2.40 -11.51 -5.56
CA MET A 71 2.38 -10.06 -5.45
C MET A 71 2.71 -9.47 -6.83
N LEU A 72 1.84 -8.62 -7.36
CA LEU A 72 2.16 -7.82 -8.53
C LEU A 72 3.01 -6.62 -8.09
N PRO A 73 3.97 -6.18 -8.91
CA PRO A 73 4.60 -4.90 -8.68
C PRO A 73 3.52 -3.81 -8.66
N PRO A 74 3.66 -2.78 -7.81
CA PRO A 74 2.76 -1.65 -7.85
C PRO A 74 2.71 -1.08 -9.27
N PRO A 75 1.52 -0.73 -9.78
CA PRO A 75 1.41 -0.14 -11.09
C PRO A 75 2.24 1.15 -11.15
N PRO A 76 2.78 1.49 -12.33
CA PRO A 76 3.47 2.75 -12.54
C PRO A 76 2.60 3.94 -12.08
N PRO A 77 3.20 5.03 -11.53
CA PRO A 77 2.44 6.19 -11.06
C PRO A 77 1.56 6.87 -12.11
N ASP A 78 1.84 6.63 -13.39
CA ASP A 78 1.15 7.15 -14.58
C ASP A 78 0.07 6.20 -15.14
N ALA A 79 -0.22 5.08 -14.48
CA ALA A 79 -1.27 4.16 -14.91
C ALA A 79 -2.66 4.81 -14.78
N PRO A 80 -3.45 4.91 -15.87
CA PRO A 80 -4.77 5.54 -15.83
C PRO A 80 -5.75 4.76 -14.95
N GLY A 81 -6.49 5.47 -14.09
CA GLY A 81 -7.43 4.90 -13.11
C GLY A 81 -6.90 4.74 -11.68
N TRP A 82 -5.67 5.19 -11.41
CA TRP A 82 -4.96 5.03 -10.13
C TRP A 82 -4.86 6.29 -9.25
N VAL A 83 -5.65 7.33 -9.55
CA VAL A 83 -5.75 8.57 -8.75
C VAL A 83 -7.12 8.68 -8.12
#